data_AF-A0A370SR80-F1
#
_entry.id   AF-A0A370SR80-F1
#
_cell.length_a   1.000
_cell.length_b   1.000
_cell.length_c   1.000
_cell.angle_alpha   90.00
_cell.angle_beta   90.00
_cell.angle_gamma   90.00
#
_symmetry.space_group_name_H-M   'P 1'
#
loop_
_entity.id
_entity.type
_entity.pdbx_description
1 polymer ?
#
loop_
_entity_poly.entity_id
_entity_poly.type
_entity_poly.pdbx_seq_one_letter_code
_entity_poly.pdbx_strand_id
1 'polypeptide(L)'
;MFEIGSLPDWDNIAGITSGVLALGGALLGVKKFVKRAGAKAGSEATGAREEAASHSTSGNQSPVVANNTGNVNVSYNTTYHNHPPVESTPPKSEPECDIPGRWNRQRAIELCMQHLNAADWNGYDPDLELPLEHNVIDQYSLPYSNRGEGMVVLFYTKTEGHDYHACAPHVSIFEFEKVAKGWNLITEDIAVFRGGVWGGPPQASVQLISGERYAVIFRDGDMHQGWCVEASTILAKLGDTFTRLLFMITAQSDADGNGWSSELTFKDNGEALRDLEVRRKPDEGSTNFVFLDGREELKHMVADYDDNIRPYDLFKFNGISYTYSPAIN
;
A
#
# COMPACT_ATOMS: atom_id res chain seq x y z
N MET A 1 -22.36 11.31 6.57
CA MET A 1 -21.81 11.17 5.22
C MET A 1 -20.51 11.96 5.23
N PHE A 2 -19.40 11.28 5.46
CA PHE A 2 -18.08 11.90 5.55
C PHE A 2 -17.44 11.82 4.16
N GLU A 3 -17.11 12.98 3.59
CA GLU A 3 -16.27 13.08 2.39
C GLU A 3 -14.89 12.50 2.71
N ILE A 4 -14.53 11.44 2.00
CA ILE A 4 -13.16 10.95 1.92
C ILE A 4 -12.45 11.93 0.98
N GLY A 5 -11.65 12.82 1.57
CA GLY A 5 -10.85 13.78 0.83
C GLY A 5 -9.90 13.06 -0.12
N SER A 6 -9.87 13.54 -1.37
CA SER A 6 -8.86 13.19 -2.37
C SER A 6 -7.45 13.33 -1.78
N LEU A 7 -6.68 12.25 -1.84
CA LEU A 7 -5.27 12.24 -1.47
C LEU A 7 -4.48 13.14 -2.45
N PRO A 8 -3.49 13.93 -1.99
CA PRO A 8 -2.66 14.74 -2.87
C PRO A 8 -1.77 13.86 -3.76
N ASP A 9 -1.51 14.31 -4.99
CA ASP A 9 -0.58 13.70 -5.96
C ASP A 9 0.78 13.35 -5.34
N TRP A 10 1.16 12.08 -5.41
CA TRP A 10 2.40 11.53 -4.85
C TRP A 10 3.41 11.08 -5.93
N ASP A 11 3.23 11.49 -7.19
CA ASP A 11 4.13 11.14 -8.29
C ASP A 11 5.54 11.76 -8.20
N ASN A 12 5.80 12.55 -7.16
CA ASN A 12 7.15 13.06 -6.83
C ASN A 12 7.93 12.17 -5.83
N ILE A 13 7.39 11.03 -5.37
CA ILE A 13 8.06 10.22 -4.33
C ILE A 13 9.27 9.42 -4.85
N ALA A 14 9.34 9.10 -6.15
CA ALA A 14 10.49 8.42 -6.77
C ALA A 14 11.34 9.32 -7.67
N GLY A 15 11.05 10.64 -7.69
CA GLY A 15 11.77 11.62 -8.49
C GLY A 15 12.44 12.65 -7.60
N ILE A 16 13.77 12.58 -7.47
CA ILE A 16 14.55 13.78 -7.18
C ILE A 16 14.23 14.76 -8.30
N THR A 17 13.44 15.80 -7.99
CA THR A 17 13.14 16.88 -8.92
C THR A 17 14.44 17.42 -9.50
N SER A 18 14.62 17.14 -10.78
CA SER A 18 15.59 17.79 -11.65
C SER A 18 15.22 19.27 -11.71
N GLY A 19 15.97 20.11 -10.99
CA GLY A 19 15.70 21.54 -10.85
C GLY A 19 16.99 22.39 -10.90
N VAL A 20 17.55 22.49 -12.10
CA VAL A 20 18.31 23.63 -12.66
C VAL A 20 19.37 24.30 -11.77
N LEU A 21 20.65 24.03 -12.06
CA LEU A 21 21.67 25.07 -12.32
C LEU A 21 22.87 24.45 -13.06
N ALA A 22 22.68 24.18 -14.36
CA ALA A 22 23.78 24.20 -15.30
C ALA A 22 23.78 25.58 -15.95
N LEU A 23 24.74 26.44 -15.57
CA LEU A 23 25.28 27.50 -16.43
C LEU A 23 26.58 28.06 -15.81
N GLY A 24 27.70 27.60 -16.37
CA GLY A 24 28.86 28.45 -16.70
C GLY A 24 29.89 28.75 -15.61
N GLY A 25 31.15 28.41 -15.91
CA GLY A 25 32.28 29.21 -15.43
C GLY A 25 33.45 28.41 -14.87
N ALA A 26 34.50 28.28 -15.68
CA ALA A 26 35.82 27.86 -15.23
C ALA A 26 36.47 28.89 -14.26
N LEU A 27 37.43 28.39 -13.47
CA LEU A 27 38.59 29.05 -12.85
C LEU A 27 38.48 29.71 -11.45
N LEU A 28 39.42 29.24 -10.60
CA LEU A 28 40.21 29.96 -9.59
C LEU A 28 39.57 30.41 -8.27
N GLY A 29 39.97 29.72 -7.19
CA GLY A 29 40.85 30.32 -6.16
C GLY A 29 40.31 31.37 -5.18
N VAL A 30 40.35 30.97 -3.89
CA VAL A 30 40.80 31.77 -2.73
C VAL A 30 39.79 32.68 -1.98
N LYS A 31 39.72 32.39 -0.67
CA LYS A 31 39.49 33.24 0.53
C LYS A 31 38.07 33.48 1.10
N LYS A 32 37.99 33.11 2.40
CA LYS A 32 37.12 33.59 3.48
C LYS A 32 36.81 35.09 3.43
N PHE A 33 35.59 35.49 3.79
CA PHE A 33 35.34 36.54 4.79
C PHE A 33 33.90 36.45 5.37
N VAL A 34 33.71 37.13 6.49
CA VAL A 34 32.70 36.98 7.53
C VAL A 34 31.68 38.14 7.51
N LYS A 35 30.46 37.87 8.06
CA LYS A 35 29.52 38.76 8.81
C LYS A 35 28.32 39.47 8.12
N ARG A 36 27.12 39.05 8.61
CA ARG A 36 26.02 39.78 9.33
C ARG A 36 25.03 40.74 8.62
N ALA A 37 23.75 40.46 8.98
CA ALA A 37 22.57 41.34 9.24
C ALA A 37 21.91 42.03 8.02
N GLY A 38 20.59 42.19 7.90
CA GLY A 38 19.39 41.89 8.71
C GLY A 38 18.17 42.68 8.14
N ALA A 39 16.95 42.38 8.61
CA ALA A 39 15.68 43.16 8.51
C ALA A 39 14.99 43.26 7.12
N LYS A 40 13.66 43.42 6.94
CA LYS A 40 12.40 43.20 7.69
C LYS A 40 11.23 43.56 6.71
N ALA A 41 10.06 42.93 6.89
CA ALA A 41 8.68 43.47 6.74
C ALA A 41 7.93 43.57 5.39
N GLY A 42 6.66 43.09 5.45
CA GLY A 42 5.44 43.62 4.81
C GLY A 42 4.94 42.87 3.56
N SER A 43 3.66 42.59 3.30
CA SER A 43 2.36 42.54 4.03
C SER A 43 1.28 42.20 2.97
N GLU A 44 0.24 41.42 3.32
CA GLU A 44 -1.17 41.51 2.84
C GLU A 44 -1.47 41.34 1.31
N ALA A 45 -2.57 40.78 0.81
CA ALA A 45 -3.81 40.23 1.35
C ALA A 45 -4.62 39.53 0.22
N THR A 46 -5.50 38.59 0.62
CA THR A 46 -6.88 38.31 0.11
C THR A 46 -7.19 38.04 -1.37
N GLY A 47 -7.92 36.93 -1.58
CA GLY A 47 -8.81 36.66 -2.73
C GLY A 47 -9.27 35.19 -2.70
N ALA A 48 -10.29 34.86 -1.90
CA ALA A 48 -11.69 34.73 -2.33
C ALA A 48 -11.95 33.54 -3.29
N ARG A 49 -12.39 32.46 -2.64
CA ARG A 49 -13.32 31.39 -3.04
C ARG A 49 -14.23 31.73 -4.23
N GLU A 50 -14.27 30.83 -5.22
CA GLU A 50 -15.43 30.64 -6.09
C GLU A 50 -15.64 29.13 -6.33
N GLU A 51 -16.71 28.61 -5.74
CA GLU A 51 -17.32 27.31 -6.01
C GLU A 51 -18.07 27.38 -7.35
N ALA A 52 -17.91 26.39 -8.22
CA ALA A 52 -18.87 26.15 -9.29
C ALA A 52 -18.99 24.67 -9.66
N ALA A 53 -20.18 24.15 -9.35
CA ALA A 53 -20.97 23.21 -10.14
C ALA A 53 -20.49 21.76 -10.29
N SER A 54 -20.87 20.96 -9.29
CA SER A 54 -21.18 19.53 -9.44
C SER A 54 -22.37 19.32 -10.39
N HIS A 55 -22.19 18.49 -11.43
CA HIS A 55 -23.29 17.88 -12.18
C HIS A 55 -23.44 16.41 -11.76
N SER A 56 -24.51 16.14 -11.02
CA SER A 56 -25.03 14.81 -10.69
C SER A 56 -26.26 14.56 -11.57
N THR A 57 -26.27 13.41 -12.25
CA THR A 57 -27.44 12.86 -12.94
C THR A 57 -27.70 11.43 -12.49
N SER A 58 -28.99 11.08 -12.47
CA SER A 58 -29.61 9.83 -11.98
C SER A 58 -29.63 9.72 -10.43
N GLY A 59 -30.75 9.49 -9.76
CA GLY A 59 -31.98 8.82 -10.14
C GLY A 59 -32.10 7.57 -9.29
N ASN A 60 -32.87 7.62 -8.20
CA ASN A 60 -33.78 6.53 -7.81
C ASN A 60 -34.63 6.90 -6.59
N GLN A 61 -35.91 6.63 -6.75
CA GLN A 61 -36.97 6.81 -5.79
C GLN A 61 -36.78 5.85 -4.62
N SER A 62 -36.84 6.38 -3.39
CA SER A 62 -36.99 5.57 -2.18
C SER A 62 -38.45 5.12 -2.03
N PRO A 63 -38.75 3.85 -1.73
CA PRO A 63 -40.05 3.50 -1.19
C PRO A 63 -40.09 3.80 0.30
N VAL A 64 -41.03 4.66 0.66
CA VAL A 64 -41.48 4.97 2.01
C VAL A 64 -41.99 3.68 2.67
N VAL A 65 -41.41 3.31 3.82
CA VAL A 65 -41.94 2.25 4.69
C VAL A 65 -43.05 2.85 5.54
N ALA A 66 -44.30 2.59 5.16
CA ALA A 66 -45.46 2.86 6.00
C ALA A 66 -45.80 1.61 6.81
N ASN A 67 -45.72 1.73 8.14
CA ASN A 67 -46.25 0.75 9.09
C ASN A 67 -47.76 0.61 8.91
N ASN A 68 -48.23 -0.58 8.54
CA ASN A 68 -49.64 -0.92 8.63
C ASN A 68 -49.79 -2.31 9.27
N THR A 69 -50.11 -2.29 10.56
CA THR A 69 -50.63 -3.42 11.33
C THR A 69 -51.98 -3.84 10.75
N GLY A 70 -52.04 -5.03 10.16
CA GLY A 70 -53.27 -5.66 9.72
C GLY A 70 -53.09 -7.16 9.59
N ASN A 71 -53.76 -7.93 10.46
CA ASN A 71 -53.85 -9.37 10.37
C ASN A 71 -54.51 -9.78 9.04
N VAL A 72 -53.78 -10.50 8.19
CA VAL A 72 -54.33 -11.13 6.99
C VAL A 72 -54.14 -12.64 7.11
N ASN A 73 -55.25 -13.35 7.30
CA ASN A 73 -55.32 -14.81 7.19
C ASN A 73 -55.11 -15.20 5.72
N VAL A 74 -54.04 -15.93 5.42
CA VAL A 74 -53.80 -16.53 4.11
C VAL A 74 -54.35 -17.96 4.11
N SER A 75 -55.47 -18.15 3.40
CA SER A 75 -56.05 -19.46 3.11
C SER A 75 -55.33 -20.07 1.90
N TYR A 76 -54.76 -21.27 2.05
CA TYR A 76 -54.18 -22.03 0.95
C TYR A 76 -55.28 -22.62 0.07
N ASN A 77 -55.37 -22.17 -1.18
CA ASN A 77 -56.17 -22.83 -2.21
C ASN A 77 -55.22 -23.38 -3.27
N THR A 78 -55.02 -24.70 -3.25
CA THR A 78 -54.17 -25.45 -4.16
C THR A 78 -54.92 -25.76 -5.45
N THR A 79 -54.62 -25.06 -6.53
CA THR A 79 -55.06 -25.43 -7.88
C THR A 79 -53.85 -25.93 -8.68
N TYR A 80 -53.82 -27.23 -8.94
CA TYR A 80 -52.79 -27.86 -9.77
C TYR A 80 -52.99 -27.46 -11.24
N HIS A 81 -52.09 -26.63 -11.77
CA HIS A 81 -51.92 -26.45 -13.20
C HIS A 81 -50.76 -27.32 -13.69
N ASN A 82 -51.08 -28.28 -14.56
CA ASN A 82 -50.10 -29.12 -15.26
C ASN A 82 -49.25 -28.25 -16.21
N HIS A 83 -47.98 -28.06 -15.89
CA HIS A 83 -46.96 -27.62 -16.84
C HIS A 83 -46.32 -28.85 -17.51
N PRO A 84 -46.02 -28.80 -18.81
CA PRO A 84 -45.25 -29.86 -19.48
C PRO A 84 -43.82 -29.93 -18.91
N PRO A 85 -43.16 -31.10 -18.98
CA PRO A 85 -41.85 -31.29 -18.36
C PRO A 85 -40.82 -30.41 -19.08
N VAL A 86 -40.23 -29.50 -18.32
CA VAL A 86 -39.03 -28.77 -18.73
C VAL A 86 -37.90 -29.78 -18.82
N GLU A 87 -37.33 -29.91 -20.01
CA GLU A 87 -36.14 -30.71 -20.30
C GLU A 87 -35.00 -30.18 -19.41
N SER A 88 -34.62 -30.95 -18.39
CA SER A 88 -33.57 -30.58 -17.46
C SER A 88 -32.23 -30.65 -18.17
N THR A 89 -31.72 -29.50 -18.60
CA THR A 89 -30.30 -29.35 -18.89
C THR A 89 -29.55 -29.71 -17.60
N PRO A 90 -28.62 -30.69 -17.59
CA PRO A 90 -27.87 -30.98 -16.38
C PRO A 90 -27.12 -29.71 -15.96
N PRO A 91 -27.11 -29.35 -14.67
CA PRO A 91 -26.39 -28.18 -14.22
C PRO A 91 -24.92 -28.39 -14.58
N LYS A 92 -24.36 -27.44 -15.34
CA LYS A 92 -22.90 -27.27 -15.40
C LYS A 92 -22.49 -27.10 -13.94
N SER A 93 -21.84 -28.11 -13.36
CA SER A 93 -21.21 -27.95 -12.06
C SER A 93 -20.09 -26.95 -12.29
N GLU A 94 -20.34 -25.70 -11.91
CA GLU A 94 -19.27 -24.73 -11.74
C GLU A 94 -18.19 -25.39 -10.86
N PRO A 95 -16.90 -25.17 -11.16
CA PRO A 95 -15.85 -25.71 -10.32
C PRO A 95 -16.09 -25.19 -8.90
N GLU A 96 -16.24 -26.13 -7.96
CA GLU A 96 -16.59 -25.85 -6.56
C GLU A 96 -15.52 -25.06 -5.81
N CYS A 97 -14.36 -24.87 -6.46
CA CYS A 97 -13.29 -23.99 -6.05
C CYS A 97 -12.44 -23.55 -7.26
N ASP A 98 -11.78 -22.40 -7.16
CA ASP A 98 -11.00 -21.82 -8.27
C ASP A 98 -9.77 -22.67 -8.64
N ILE A 99 -9.14 -23.29 -7.64
CA ILE A 99 -7.98 -24.17 -7.79
C ILE A 99 -8.27 -25.52 -7.13
N PRO A 100 -8.66 -26.55 -7.89
CA PRO A 100 -8.97 -27.87 -7.33
C PRO A 100 -7.76 -28.58 -6.72
N GLY A 101 -7.96 -29.20 -5.55
CA GLY A 101 -7.01 -30.08 -4.90
C GLY A 101 -5.93 -29.37 -4.08
N ARG A 102 -4.67 -29.77 -4.27
CA ARG A 102 -3.53 -29.16 -3.55
C ARG A 102 -3.20 -27.79 -4.16
N TRP A 103 -2.49 -26.95 -3.40
CA TRP A 103 -2.01 -25.67 -3.90
C TRP A 103 -1.26 -25.85 -5.22
N ASN A 104 -1.70 -25.12 -6.24
CA ASN A 104 -1.06 -25.10 -7.55
C ASN A 104 -0.71 -23.66 -7.90
N ARG A 105 0.57 -23.31 -7.68
CA ARG A 105 1.11 -21.98 -7.95
C ARG A 105 0.82 -21.50 -9.38
N GLN A 106 1.00 -22.37 -10.37
CA GLN A 106 0.80 -21.99 -11.77
C GLN A 106 -0.66 -21.63 -12.03
N ARG A 107 -1.60 -22.39 -11.48
CA ARG A 107 -3.03 -22.10 -11.63
C ARG A 107 -3.44 -20.81 -10.92
N ALA A 108 -2.86 -20.54 -9.75
CA ALA A 108 -3.06 -19.28 -9.04
C ALA A 108 -2.57 -18.08 -9.86
N ILE A 109 -1.37 -18.19 -10.45
CA ILE A 109 -0.79 -17.17 -11.33
C ILE A 109 -1.70 -16.93 -12.54
N GLU A 110 -2.16 -17.99 -13.21
CA GLU A 110 -3.10 -17.87 -14.34
C GLU A 110 -4.39 -17.16 -13.97
N LEU A 111 -4.95 -17.46 -12.79
CA LEU A 111 -6.15 -16.79 -12.30
C LEU A 111 -5.87 -15.31 -12.03
N CYS A 112 -4.81 -14.99 -11.29
CA CYS A 112 -4.42 -13.60 -11.02
C CYS A 112 -4.18 -12.81 -12.32
N MET A 113 -3.52 -13.43 -13.30
CA MET A 113 -3.31 -12.82 -14.63
C MET A 113 -4.63 -12.54 -15.36
N GLN A 114 -5.65 -13.39 -15.22
CA GLN A 114 -6.97 -13.12 -15.81
C GLN A 114 -7.59 -11.86 -15.22
N HIS A 115 -7.50 -11.71 -13.90
CA HIS A 115 -7.97 -10.53 -13.17
C HIS A 115 -7.20 -9.27 -13.58
N LEU A 116 -5.87 -9.32 -13.62
CA LEU A 116 -5.02 -8.20 -14.05
C LEU A 116 -5.29 -7.78 -15.51
N ASN A 117 -5.46 -8.73 -16.42
CA ASN A 117 -5.75 -8.45 -17.83
C ASN A 117 -7.17 -7.90 -18.04
N ALA A 118 -8.12 -8.23 -17.18
CA ALA A 118 -9.50 -7.76 -17.24
C ALA A 118 -9.72 -6.41 -16.53
N ALA A 119 -8.73 -5.95 -15.77
CA ALA A 119 -8.80 -4.73 -14.98
C ALA A 119 -8.86 -3.46 -15.85
N ASP A 120 -9.63 -2.47 -15.40
CA ASP A 120 -9.65 -1.14 -16.01
C ASP A 120 -8.44 -0.31 -15.54
N TRP A 121 -7.27 -0.58 -16.13
CA TRP A 121 -6.02 0.11 -15.79
C TRP A 121 -6.08 1.62 -16.02
N ASN A 122 -6.86 2.08 -17.00
CA ASN A 122 -7.06 3.51 -17.21
C ASN A 122 -7.83 4.17 -16.06
N GLY A 123 -8.64 3.40 -15.33
CA GLY A 123 -9.29 3.84 -14.10
C GLY A 123 -8.34 3.90 -12.90
N TYR A 124 -7.26 3.10 -12.88
CA TYR A 124 -6.26 3.10 -11.81
C TYR A 124 -5.14 4.12 -12.03
N ASP A 125 -4.56 4.14 -13.24
CA ASP A 125 -3.54 5.09 -13.66
C ASP A 125 -3.74 5.40 -15.17
N PRO A 126 -4.26 6.60 -15.52
CA PRO A 126 -4.49 6.98 -16.92
C PRO A 126 -3.20 7.20 -17.71
N ASP A 127 -2.05 7.36 -17.02
CA ASP A 127 -0.75 7.53 -17.66
C ASP A 127 -0.07 6.18 -17.96
N LEU A 128 -0.69 5.07 -17.54
CA LEU A 128 -0.17 3.73 -17.79
C LEU A 128 -0.45 3.30 -19.24
N GLU A 129 0.59 3.35 -20.08
CA GLU A 129 0.49 3.00 -21.50
C GLU A 129 0.44 1.49 -21.73
N LEU A 130 -0.31 1.06 -22.77
CA LEU A 130 -0.37 -0.32 -23.26
C LEU A 130 0.75 -0.62 -24.26
N PRO A 131 1.25 -1.88 -24.36
CA PRO A 131 0.81 -3.06 -23.61
C PRO A 131 1.35 -3.10 -22.18
N LEU A 132 0.62 -3.77 -21.29
CA LEU A 132 1.04 -3.97 -19.90
C LEU A 132 1.78 -5.30 -19.73
N GLU A 133 2.85 -5.24 -18.95
CA GLU A 133 3.58 -6.39 -18.45
C GLU A 133 3.18 -6.64 -16.99
N HIS A 134 2.72 -7.86 -16.70
CA HIS A 134 2.39 -8.32 -15.36
C HIS A 134 3.33 -9.46 -14.96
N ASN A 135 3.91 -9.40 -13.77
CA ASN A 135 4.75 -10.48 -13.26
C ASN A 135 4.58 -10.67 -11.76
N VAL A 136 4.90 -11.87 -11.30
CA VAL A 136 4.88 -12.23 -9.87
C VAL A 136 6.07 -11.59 -9.17
N ILE A 137 5.79 -10.89 -8.06
CA ILE A 137 6.81 -10.51 -7.09
C ILE A 137 7.18 -11.75 -6.27
N ASP A 138 6.23 -12.29 -5.52
CA ASP A 138 6.40 -13.52 -4.73
C ASP A 138 5.05 -14.09 -4.27
N GLN A 139 5.08 -15.23 -3.56
CA GLN A 139 3.94 -15.82 -2.87
C GLN A 139 4.27 -16.22 -1.42
N TYR A 140 3.28 -16.10 -0.54
CA TYR A 140 3.45 -16.32 0.89
C TYR A 140 2.35 -17.22 1.44
N SER A 141 2.73 -18.22 2.23
CA SER A 141 1.79 -19.06 2.97
C SER A 141 1.47 -18.42 4.32
N LEU A 142 0.17 -18.36 4.65
CA LEU A 142 -0.34 -17.76 5.87
C LEU A 142 -1.07 -18.80 6.72
N PRO A 143 -0.49 -19.25 7.85
CA PRO A 143 -1.16 -20.15 8.77
C PRO A 143 -2.07 -19.37 9.72
N TYR A 144 -3.28 -19.01 9.28
CA TYR A 144 -4.27 -18.35 10.15
C TYR A 144 -4.70 -19.27 11.28
N SER A 145 -4.90 -18.71 12.47
CA SER A 145 -5.26 -19.51 13.65
C SER A 145 -6.72 -19.98 13.63
N ASN A 146 -7.61 -19.26 12.94
CA ASN A 146 -9.06 -19.42 13.01
C ASN A 146 -9.69 -20.03 11.73
N ARG A 147 -9.12 -19.74 10.56
CA ARG A 147 -9.66 -20.14 9.25
C ARG A 147 -8.74 -21.09 8.46
N GLY A 148 -7.59 -21.43 9.02
CA GLY A 148 -6.66 -22.40 8.41
C GLY A 148 -5.65 -21.74 7.48
N GLU A 149 -5.37 -22.42 6.36
CA GLU A 149 -4.26 -22.05 5.47
C GLU A 149 -4.71 -21.04 4.42
N GLY A 150 -3.96 -19.95 4.28
CA GLY A 150 -4.09 -18.98 3.19
C GLY A 150 -2.83 -18.90 2.35
N MET A 151 -2.97 -18.35 1.13
CA MET A 151 -1.87 -18.01 0.25
C MET A 151 -2.05 -16.57 -0.24
N VAL A 152 -1.00 -15.76 -0.17
CA VAL A 152 -0.98 -14.42 -0.78
C VAL A 152 -0.06 -14.47 -1.98
N VAL A 153 -0.51 -13.94 -3.11
CA VAL A 153 0.29 -13.78 -4.33
C VAL A 153 0.38 -12.30 -4.64
N LEU A 154 1.61 -11.82 -4.80
CA LEU A 154 1.89 -10.42 -5.11
C LEU A 154 2.31 -10.31 -6.57
N PHE A 155 1.73 -9.35 -7.28
CA PHE A 155 2.06 -9.05 -8.67
C PHE A 155 2.53 -7.61 -8.80
N TYR A 156 3.41 -7.36 -9.77
CA TYR A 156 3.66 -6.02 -10.26
C TYR A 156 3.17 -5.85 -11.70
N THR A 157 2.78 -4.63 -12.03
CA THR A 157 2.33 -4.20 -13.35
C THR A 157 3.10 -2.95 -13.78
N LYS A 158 3.56 -2.94 -15.03
CA LYS A 158 4.15 -1.77 -15.70
C LYS A 158 3.86 -1.82 -17.20
N THR A 159 4.09 -0.73 -17.92
CA THR A 159 4.11 -0.78 -19.40
C THR A 159 5.27 -1.64 -19.89
N GLU A 160 5.01 -2.48 -20.88
CA GLU A 160 6.00 -3.34 -21.51
C GLU A 160 7.02 -2.51 -22.30
N GLY A 161 8.30 -2.89 -22.24
CA GLY A 161 9.35 -2.33 -23.10
C GLY A 161 9.82 -0.91 -22.76
N HIS A 162 9.20 -0.25 -21.77
CA HIS A 162 9.70 1.02 -21.26
C HIS A 162 10.88 0.80 -20.30
N ASP A 163 12.00 1.48 -20.60
CA ASP A 163 13.18 1.51 -19.75
C ASP A 163 12.96 2.53 -18.63
N TYR A 164 12.30 2.05 -17.58
CA TYR A 164 11.80 2.87 -16.49
C TYR A 164 12.89 3.19 -15.47
N HIS A 165 13.77 4.11 -15.81
CA HIS A 165 14.70 4.70 -14.85
C HIS A 165 13.99 5.48 -13.72
N ALA A 166 12.75 5.95 -13.93
CA ALA A 166 12.06 6.87 -13.04
C ALA A 166 10.64 6.46 -12.62
N CYS A 167 10.08 5.36 -13.14
CA CYS A 167 8.70 4.97 -12.81
C CYS A 167 8.66 3.77 -11.87
N ALA A 168 7.83 3.90 -10.84
CA ALA A 168 7.53 2.84 -9.90
C ALA A 168 6.37 1.97 -10.44
N PRO A 169 6.52 0.63 -10.51
CA PRO A 169 5.43 -0.25 -10.93
C PRO A 169 4.27 -0.24 -9.92
N HIS A 170 3.09 -0.58 -10.43
CA HIS A 170 1.93 -0.86 -9.59
C HIS A 170 2.04 -2.26 -8.99
N VAL A 171 1.59 -2.44 -7.78
CA VAL A 171 1.55 -3.72 -7.08
C VAL A 171 0.11 -4.09 -6.79
N SER A 172 -0.24 -5.35 -7.05
CA SER A 172 -1.55 -5.93 -6.79
C SER A 172 -1.43 -7.11 -5.83
N ILE A 173 -2.44 -7.32 -5.00
CA ILE A 173 -2.47 -8.33 -3.95
C ILE A 173 -3.65 -9.27 -4.19
N PHE A 174 -3.35 -10.56 -4.25
CA PHE A 174 -4.35 -11.62 -4.34
C PHE A 174 -4.25 -12.53 -3.12
N GLU A 175 -5.39 -12.85 -2.51
CA GLU A 175 -5.45 -13.76 -1.37
C GLU A 175 -6.33 -14.97 -1.70
N PHE A 176 -5.80 -16.14 -1.43
CA PHE A 176 -6.49 -17.41 -1.55
C PHE A 176 -6.70 -18.03 -0.18
N GLU A 177 -7.86 -18.63 0.02
CA GLU A 177 -8.21 -19.41 1.20
C GLU A 177 -8.39 -20.87 0.84
N LYS A 178 -7.88 -21.75 1.69
CA LYS A 178 -8.06 -23.19 1.55
C LYS A 178 -9.48 -23.60 1.92
N VAL A 179 -10.13 -24.28 0.99
CA VAL A 179 -11.48 -24.87 1.16
C VAL A 179 -11.42 -26.40 1.04
N ALA A 180 -12.53 -27.08 1.32
CA ALA A 180 -12.58 -28.54 1.39
C ALA A 180 -12.07 -29.26 0.11
N LYS A 181 -12.29 -28.67 -1.07
CA LYS A 181 -11.92 -29.26 -2.37
C LYS A 181 -10.78 -28.57 -3.09
N GLY A 182 -10.17 -27.55 -2.50
CA GLY A 182 -9.16 -26.76 -3.19
C GLY A 182 -8.92 -25.41 -2.55
N TRP A 183 -8.79 -24.38 -3.39
CA TRP A 183 -8.53 -23.01 -2.98
C TRP A 183 -9.45 -22.05 -3.72
N ASN A 184 -9.94 -21.04 -3.00
CA ASN A 184 -10.74 -19.96 -3.56
C ASN A 184 -9.99 -18.65 -3.45
N LEU A 185 -10.08 -17.82 -4.49
CA LEU A 185 -9.68 -16.43 -4.42
C LEU A 185 -10.71 -15.66 -3.59
N ILE A 186 -10.26 -15.03 -2.51
CA ILE A 186 -11.12 -14.31 -1.55
C ILE A 186 -10.81 -12.82 -1.46
N THR A 187 -9.63 -12.40 -1.94
CA THR A 187 -9.27 -11.00 -2.09
C THR A 187 -8.58 -10.80 -3.42
N GLU A 188 -9.02 -9.77 -4.14
CA GLU A 188 -8.38 -9.22 -5.32
C GLU A 188 -8.33 -7.71 -5.08
N ASP A 189 -7.13 -7.16 -4.94
CA ASP A 189 -6.95 -5.71 -4.82
C ASP A 189 -5.83 -5.28 -5.77
N ILE A 190 -6.22 -4.53 -6.80
CA ILE A 190 -5.38 -4.22 -7.96
C ILE A 190 -4.81 -2.81 -7.79
N ALA A 191 -3.54 -2.66 -8.14
CA ALA A 191 -2.83 -1.37 -8.10
C ALA A 191 -2.85 -0.67 -6.72
N VAL A 192 -2.90 -1.44 -5.63
CA VAL A 192 -2.97 -0.94 -4.24
C VAL A 192 -1.75 -0.16 -3.77
N PHE A 193 -0.63 -0.34 -4.47
CA PHE A 193 0.62 0.32 -4.13
C PHE A 193 1.38 0.64 -5.40
N ARG A 194 2.07 1.78 -5.41
CA ARG A 194 3.00 2.17 -6.45
C ARG A 194 4.34 2.42 -5.77
N GLY A 195 5.34 1.62 -6.09
CA GLY A 195 6.67 1.73 -5.48
C GLY A 195 7.67 0.77 -6.12
N GLY A 196 8.91 0.80 -5.63
CA GLY A 196 10.03 0.11 -6.25
C GLY A 196 11.02 1.07 -6.90
N VAL A 197 12.08 0.52 -7.51
CA VAL A 197 13.21 1.30 -8.02
C VAL A 197 13.74 0.76 -9.33
N TRP A 198 14.17 1.66 -10.21
CA TRP A 198 14.73 1.34 -11.53
C TRP A 198 13.81 0.41 -12.36
N GLY A 199 12.49 0.65 -12.30
CA GLY A 199 11.48 -0.10 -13.05
C GLY A 199 11.22 -1.51 -12.54
N GLY A 200 11.83 -1.88 -11.41
CA GLY A 200 11.59 -3.11 -10.67
C GLY A 200 10.61 -2.91 -9.51
N PRO A 201 9.90 -3.98 -9.08
CA PRO A 201 9.02 -3.92 -7.93
C PRO A 201 9.79 -3.67 -6.63
N PRO A 202 9.11 -3.19 -5.56
CA PRO A 202 9.71 -3.14 -4.24
C PRO A 202 10.02 -4.56 -3.75
N GLN A 203 10.96 -4.68 -2.82
CA GLN A 203 11.06 -5.90 -2.04
C GLN A 203 9.80 -6.04 -1.20
N ALA A 204 9.25 -7.25 -1.10
CA ALA A 204 8.03 -7.50 -0.35
C ALA A 204 8.24 -8.58 0.70
N SER A 205 7.48 -8.48 1.79
CA SER A 205 7.26 -9.58 2.72
C SER A 205 5.84 -9.54 3.23
N VAL A 206 5.30 -10.70 3.62
CA VAL A 206 3.95 -10.81 4.19
C VAL A 206 4.05 -11.47 5.54
N GLN A 207 3.42 -10.84 6.55
CA GLN A 207 3.47 -11.33 7.92
C GLN A 207 2.10 -11.24 8.58
N LEU A 208 1.77 -12.23 9.40
CA LEU A 208 0.58 -12.16 10.25
C LEU A 208 0.74 -11.07 11.31
N ILE A 209 -0.23 -10.15 11.33
CA ILE A 209 -0.33 -9.07 12.33
C ILE A 209 -1.43 -9.35 13.36
N SER A 210 -2.15 -10.45 13.20
CA SER A 210 -3.00 -11.08 14.22
C SER A 210 -3.23 -12.56 13.87
N GLY A 211 -4.10 -13.25 14.60
CA GLY A 211 -4.51 -14.60 14.25
C GLY A 211 -5.26 -14.72 12.92
N GLU A 212 -5.83 -13.62 12.43
CA GLU A 212 -6.74 -13.60 11.28
C GLU A 212 -6.30 -12.62 10.17
N ARG A 213 -5.35 -11.73 10.45
CA ARG A 213 -4.95 -10.64 9.56
C ARG A 213 -3.47 -10.68 9.26
N TYR A 214 -3.11 -10.25 8.06
CA TYR A 214 -1.73 -10.05 7.62
C TYR A 214 -1.48 -8.61 7.20
N ALA A 215 -0.21 -8.24 7.23
CA ALA A 215 0.30 -7.06 6.56
C ALA A 215 1.21 -7.46 5.40
N VAL A 216 1.20 -6.65 4.34
CA VAL A 216 2.21 -6.65 3.30
C VAL A 216 3.16 -5.50 3.59
N ILE A 217 4.44 -5.80 3.69
CA ILE A 217 5.51 -4.84 3.97
C ILE A 217 6.31 -4.71 2.68
N PHE A 218 6.23 -3.54 2.07
CA PHE A 218 7.07 -3.15 0.94
C PHE A 218 8.29 -2.41 1.45
N ARG A 219 9.46 -2.74 0.91
CA ARG A 219 10.70 -2.01 1.10
C ARG A 219 11.22 -1.55 -0.25
N ASP A 220 11.45 -0.25 -0.35
CA ASP A 220 12.05 0.39 -1.49
C ASP A 220 13.14 1.34 -1.01
N GLY A 221 14.13 1.57 -1.87
CA GLY A 221 15.22 2.46 -1.54
C GLY A 221 15.95 2.90 -2.78
N ASP A 222 16.36 4.16 -2.77
CA ASP A 222 17.05 4.79 -3.88
C ASP A 222 18.46 5.22 -3.47
N MET A 223 19.34 5.32 -4.46
CA MET A 223 20.71 5.76 -4.29
C MET A 223 21.00 6.96 -5.17
N HIS A 224 21.49 8.04 -4.57
CA HIS A 224 21.97 9.22 -5.27
C HIS A 224 23.36 9.62 -4.81
N GLN A 225 24.33 9.62 -5.72
CA GLN A 225 25.72 10.04 -5.45
C GLN A 225 26.37 9.33 -4.24
N GLY A 226 26.08 8.04 -4.07
CA GLY A 226 26.58 7.23 -2.95
C GLY A 226 25.77 7.36 -1.65
N TRP A 227 24.73 8.19 -1.64
CA TRP A 227 23.78 8.26 -0.54
C TRP A 227 22.61 7.34 -0.82
N CYS A 228 22.33 6.41 0.09
CA CYS A 228 21.21 5.49 -0.01
C CYS A 228 20.18 5.81 1.07
N VAL A 229 18.90 5.76 0.73
CA VAL A 229 17.80 5.84 1.69
C VAL A 229 16.82 4.72 1.37
N GLU A 230 16.48 3.92 2.37
CA GLU A 230 15.43 2.91 2.26
C GLU A 230 14.23 3.28 3.14
N ALA A 231 13.03 3.02 2.64
CA ALA A 231 11.80 3.18 3.36
C ALA A 231 11.01 1.87 3.37
N SER A 232 10.12 1.75 4.35
CA SER A 232 9.15 0.67 4.44
C SER A 232 7.72 1.22 4.44
N THR A 233 6.86 0.64 3.61
CA THR A 233 5.42 0.85 3.62
C THR A 233 4.73 -0.41 4.12
N ILE A 234 3.87 -0.28 5.13
CA ILE A 234 3.07 -1.39 5.67
C ILE A 234 1.63 -1.19 5.25
N LEU A 235 1.09 -2.15 4.50
CA LEU A 235 -0.34 -2.21 4.14
C LEU A 235 -1.01 -3.37 4.86
N ALA A 236 -2.29 -3.22 5.19
CA ALA A 236 -3.14 -4.34 5.58
C ALA A 236 -4.56 -4.11 5.08
N LYS A 237 -5.30 -5.20 4.85
CA LYS A 237 -6.71 -5.11 4.48
C LYS A 237 -7.53 -4.62 5.69
N LEU A 238 -8.09 -3.42 5.57
CA LEU A 238 -9.00 -2.85 6.54
C LEU A 238 -10.34 -2.58 5.86
N GLY A 239 -11.33 -3.42 6.15
CA GLY A 239 -12.58 -3.44 5.37
C GLY A 239 -12.36 -4.14 4.03
N ASP A 240 -12.73 -3.45 2.94
CA ASP A 240 -12.74 -4.06 1.61
C ASP A 240 -11.42 -3.89 0.84
N THR A 241 -10.54 -2.97 1.26
CA THR A 241 -9.29 -2.64 0.54
C THR A 241 -8.05 -2.61 1.45
N PHE A 242 -6.88 -2.72 0.84
CA PHE A 242 -5.60 -2.48 1.51
C PHE A 242 -5.40 -1.02 1.86
N THR A 243 -5.21 -0.76 3.15
CA THR A 243 -4.92 0.57 3.68
C THR A 243 -3.49 0.64 4.15
N ARG A 244 -2.84 1.78 3.90
CA ARG A 244 -1.51 2.08 4.44
C ARG A 244 -1.58 2.32 5.94
N LEU A 245 -1.00 1.41 6.71
CA LEU A 245 -0.91 1.51 8.16
C LEU A 245 0.28 2.34 8.62
N LEU A 246 1.37 2.33 7.85
CA LEU A 246 2.61 3.03 8.20
C LEU A 246 3.50 3.24 6.97
N PHE A 247 4.23 4.35 6.97
CA PHE A 247 5.37 4.62 6.09
C PHE A 247 6.50 5.16 6.95
N MET A 248 7.73 4.67 6.81
CA MET A 248 8.89 5.22 7.53
C MET A 248 10.20 4.97 6.79
N ILE A 249 11.20 5.81 7.03
CA ILE A 249 12.60 5.49 6.66
C ILE A 249 13.08 4.34 7.55
N THR A 250 13.66 3.33 6.93
CA THR A 250 14.19 2.14 7.61
C THR A 250 15.69 1.96 7.45
N ALA A 251 16.33 2.63 6.50
CA ALA A 251 17.80 2.69 6.44
C ALA A 251 18.30 3.97 5.77
N GLN A 252 19.53 4.37 6.10
CA GLN A 252 20.30 5.35 5.35
C GLN A 252 21.76 4.95 5.32
N SER A 253 22.47 5.26 4.24
CA SER A 253 23.94 5.20 4.20
C SER A 253 24.51 6.34 3.35
N ASP A 254 25.71 6.81 3.70
CA ASP A 254 26.48 7.76 2.90
C ASP A 254 27.55 7.06 2.03
N ALA A 255 28.25 7.85 1.21
CA ALA A 255 29.30 7.35 0.32
C ALA A 255 30.55 6.84 1.07
N ASP A 256 30.73 7.22 2.34
CA ASP A 256 31.86 6.82 3.18
C ASP A 256 31.57 5.53 3.96
N GLY A 257 30.36 4.96 3.80
CA GLY A 257 29.94 3.73 4.47
C GLY A 257 29.41 3.94 5.89
N ASN A 258 29.15 5.19 6.31
CA ASN A 258 28.38 5.41 7.52
C ASN A 258 26.90 5.21 7.20
N GLY A 259 26.19 4.57 8.12
CA GLY A 259 24.80 4.26 7.89
C GLY A 259 24.15 3.59 9.07
N TRP A 260 22.86 3.32 8.90
CA TRP A 260 22.04 2.59 9.83
C TRP A 260 20.92 1.87 9.10
N SER A 261 20.44 0.80 9.72
CA SER A 261 19.34 -0.02 9.22
C SER A 261 18.40 -0.46 10.34
N SER A 262 17.17 -0.81 9.96
CA SER A 262 16.10 -1.19 10.88
C SER A 262 15.66 -2.62 10.69
N GLU A 263 15.32 -3.27 11.80
CA GLU A 263 14.57 -4.52 11.86
C GLU A 263 13.15 -4.24 12.36
N LEU A 264 12.15 -4.73 11.62
CA LEU A 264 10.73 -4.56 11.92
C LEU A 264 10.17 -5.90 12.40
N THR A 265 9.53 -5.91 13.58
CA THR A 265 8.95 -7.13 14.17
C THR A 265 7.56 -6.84 14.74
N PHE A 266 6.57 -7.65 14.36
CA PHE A 266 5.26 -7.62 15.01
C PHE A 266 5.29 -8.45 16.30
N LYS A 267 4.97 -7.82 17.43
CA LYS A 267 4.94 -8.43 18.77
C LYS A 267 3.50 -8.65 19.23
N ASP A 268 3.24 -9.84 19.74
CA ASP A 268 1.96 -10.12 20.39
C ASP A 268 1.82 -9.26 21.66
N ASN A 269 0.69 -8.58 21.76
CA ASN A 269 0.31 -7.67 22.84
C ASN A 269 -1.01 -8.11 23.51
N GLY A 270 -1.59 -9.24 23.09
CA GLY A 270 -2.90 -9.70 23.56
C GLY A 270 -4.09 -8.88 23.01
N GLU A 271 -3.85 -7.96 22.08
CA GLU A 271 -4.88 -7.17 21.39
C GLU A 271 -5.24 -7.77 20.02
N ALA A 272 -6.21 -7.15 19.34
CA ALA A 272 -6.68 -7.60 18.03
C ALA A 272 -5.63 -7.45 16.91
N LEU A 273 -4.71 -6.49 17.04
CA LEU A 273 -3.54 -6.33 16.17
C LEU A 273 -2.28 -6.19 17.02
N ARG A 274 -1.22 -6.85 16.57
CA ARG A 274 0.13 -6.86 17.18
C ARG A 274 0.75 -5.47 17.18
N ASP A 275 1.57 -5.18 18.19
CA ASP A 275 2.39 -3.97 18.20
C ASP A 275 3.54 -4.12 17.18
N LEU A 276 3.98 -3.02 16.58
CA LEU A 276 5.15 -3.01 15.71
C LEU A 276 6.36 -2.48 16.47
N GLU A 277 7.34 -3.35 16.66
CA GLU A 277 8.65 -3.01 17.21
C GLU A 277 9.62 -2.70 16.07
N VAL A 278 10.31 -1.56 16.17
CA VAL A 278 11.35 -1.15 15.22
C VAL A 278 12.66 -1.01 15.99
N ARG A 279 13.64 -1.84 15.63
CA ARG A 279 14.99 -1.79 16.20
C ARG A 279 15.96 -1.26 15.16
N ARG A 280 16.78 -0.29 15.53
CA ARG A 280 17.75 0.34 14.64
C ARG A 280 19.17 0.11 15.14
N LYS A 281 20.10 -0.08 14.21
CA LYS A 281 21.51 -0.27 14.52
C LYS A 281 22.37 0.46 13.49
N PRO A 282 23.59 0.92 13.87
CA PRO A 282 24.56 1.37 12.90
C PRO A 282 24.95 0.19 11.98
N ASP A 283 25.22 0.51 10.72
CA ASP A 283 25.74 -0.48 9.78
C ASP A 283 27.18 -0.85 10.13
N GLU A 284 27.65 -2.01 9.64
CA GLU A 284 28.99 -2.49 9.92
C GLU A 284 30.04 -1.50 9.38
N GLY A 285 30.94 -1.04 10.25
CA GLY A 285 31.96 -0.04 9.89
C GLY A 285 31.51 1.41 10.06
N SER A 286 30.23 1.67 10.36
CA SER A 286 29.75 3.03 10.62
C SER A 286 30.38 3.62 11.88
N THR A 287 30.81 4.87 11.79
CA THR A 287 31.44 5.58 12.91
C THR A 287 30.46 6.38 13.77
N ASN A 288 29.25 6.64 13.25
CA ASN A 288 28.22 7.44 13.90
C ASN A 288 26.83 6.80 13.75
N PHE A 289 25.95 7.03 14.71
CA PHE A 289 24.54 6.58 14.68
C PHE A 289 23.60 7.77 14.76
N VAL A 290 23.67 8.61 13.73
CA VAL A 290 22.95 9.88 13.60
C VAL A 290 22.13 9.88 12.33
N PHE A 291 21.10 10.73 12.29
CA PHE A 291 20.40 10.97 11.04
C PHE A 291 21.35 11.64 10.05
N LEU A 292 21.45 11.06 8.86
CA LEU A 292 22.26 11.61 7.78
C LEU A 292 21.43 12.67 7.04
N ASP A 293 22.06 13.79 6.67
CA ASP A 293 21.40 14.90 5.95
C ASP A 293 20.52 14.37 4.82
N GLY A 294 19.25 14.80 4.76
CA GLY A 294 18.28 14.24 3.83
C GLY A 294 16.87 14.82 3.96
N ARG A 295 15.85 13.95 3.96
CA ARG A 295 14.44 14.35 4.16
C ARG A 295 14.19 14.73 5.62
N GLU A 296 14.56 15.96 5.98
CA GLU A 296 14.39 16.54 7.33
C GLU A 296 12.94 16.41 7.83
N GLU A 297 11.95 16.42 6.94
CA GLU A 297 10.55 16.23 7.28
C GLU A 297 10.25 14.82 7.82
N LEU A 298 11.08 13.81 7.52
CA LEU A 298 10.93 12.44 8.03
C LEU A 298 11.81 12.15 9.25
N LYS A 299 12.74 13.06 9.58
CA LYS A 299 13.67 12.94 10.69
C LYS A 299 12.98 12.68 12.02
N HIS A 300 11.88 13.38 12.30
CA HIS A 300 11.11 13.21 13.53
C HIS A 300 10.60 11.77 13.73
N MET A 301 10.45 10.99 12.65
CA MET A 301 10.01 9.60 12.71
C MET A 301 11.10 8.63 13.20
N VAL A 302 12.37 9.03 13.14
CA VAL A 302 13.51 8.13 13.43
C VAL A 302 14.52 8.69 14.43
N ALA A 303 14.64 10.02 14.54
CA ALA A 303 15.66 10.70 15.33
C ALA A 303 15.07 11.60 16.42
N ASP A 304 15.77 11.74 17.53
CA ASP A 304 15.42 12.67 18.61
C ASP A 304 15.75 14.14 18.27
N TYR A 305 15.58 15.05 19.22
CA TYR A 305 15.81 16.49 19.03
C TYR A 305 17.28 16.87 18.83
N ASP A 306 18.21 15.97 19.16
CA ASP A 306 19.65 16.14 19.01
C ASP A 306 20.18 15.35 17.79
N ASP A 307 19.28 14.93 16.90
CA ASP A 307 19.55 14.20 15.66
C ASP A 307 20.11 12.78 15.85
N ASN A 308 20.10 12.26 17.08
CA ASN A 308 20.50 10.88 17.34
C ASN A 308 19.38 9.95 16.89
N ILE A 309 19.74 8.88 16.16
CA ILE A 309 18.78 7.86 15.78
C ILE A 309 18.29 7.16 17.05
N ARG A 310 16.96 7.07 17.22
CA ARG A 310 16.38 6.28 18.28
C ARG A 310 16.65 4.80 17.98
N PRO A 311 17.36 4.07 18.85
CA PRO A 311 17.69 2.66 18.62
C PRO A 311 16.44 1.77 18.68
N TYR A 312 15.35 2.27 19.25
CA TYR A 312 14.13 1.54 19.48
C TYR A 312 12.92 2.47 19.37
N ASP A 313 11.92 2.06 18.59
CA ASP A 313 10.57 2.63 18.62
C ASP A 313 9.54 1.51 18.77
N LEU A 314 8.47 1.80 19.51
CA LEU A 314 7.28 0.97 19.58
C LEU A 314 6.12 1.72 18.92
N PHE A 315 5.45 1.07 17.99
CA PHE A 315 4.26 1.60 17.35
C PHE A 315 3.04 0.77 17.72
N LYS A 316 1.99 1.46 18.15
CA LYS A 316 0.70 0.85 18.50
C LYS A 316 -0.34 1.19 17.47
N PHE A 317 -1.19 0.22 17.17
CA PHE A 317 -2.30 0.43 16.26
C PHE A 317 -3.43 1.17 16.96
N ASN A 318 -3.86 2.31 16.41
CA ASN A 318 -4.90 3.15 17.03
C ASN A 318 -6.31 2.92 16.47
N GLY A 319 -6.50 1.90 15.63
CA GLY A 319 -7.74 1.66 14.88
C GLY A 319 -7.65 2.03 13.40
N ILE A 320 -6.69 2.86 13.01
CA ILE A 320 -6.52 3.36 11.63
C ILE A 320 -5.10 3.10 11.14
N SER A 321 -4.09 3.46 11.93
CA SER A 321 -2.68 3.38 11.57
C SER A 321 -1.81 3.02 12.78
N TYR A 322 -0.56 2.67 12.51
CA TYR A 322 0.46 2.56 13.55
C TYR A 322 0.94 3.95 13.94
N THR A 323 0.88 4.24 15.23
CA THR A 323 1.33 5.51 15.81
C THR A 323 2.44 5.29 16.80
N TYR A 324 3.43 6.18 16.79
CA TYR A 324 4.55 6.12 17.72
C TYR A 324 4.03 6.21 19.15
N SER A 325 4.33 5.19 19.94
CA SER A 325 4.06 5.16 21.36
C SER A 325 5.40 5.32 22.07
N PRO A 326 5.73 6.51 22.60
CA PRO A 326 6.95 6.66 23.37
C PRO A 326 6.93 5.66 24.52
N ALA A 327 8.02 4.90 24.67
CA ALA A 327 8.19 4.06 25.84
C ALA A 327 8.14 4.97 27.07
N ILE A 328 7.18 4.74 27.96
CA ILE A 328 7.20 5.36 29.29
C ILE A 328 8.34 4.63 30.01
N ASN A 329 9.50 5.30 30.11
CA ASN A 329 10.60 4.86 30.95
C ASN A 329 10.19 4.80 32.42
#